data_AF-A0A7J3FAM9-F1
#
_entry.id   AF-A0A7J3FAM9-F1
#
_cell.length_a   1.000
_cell.length_b   1.000
_cell.length_c   1.000
_cell.angle_alpha   90.00
_cell.angle_beta   90.00
_cell.angle_gamma   90.00
#
_symmetry.space_group_name_H-M   'P 1'
#
loop_
_entity.id
_entity.type
_entity.pdbx_description
1 polymer ?
#
loop_
_entity_poly.entity_id
_entity_poly.type
_entity_poly.pdbx_seq_one_letter_code
_entity_poly.pdbx_strand_id
1 'polypeptide(L)'
;MSEHDVEELKGVFDVLSSQIPALIRGIIASVFSEEAGREMGKAAGAFYKGLIEAGIPNDVAIRMTENYISVFTNLGEIMKKLSYKMEREGKIKKEAEEEKGEEEAGERAEEQ
;
A
#
# COMPACT_ATOMS: atom_id res chain seq x y z
N MET A 1 -13.90 0.78 33.14
CA MET A 1 -12.64 1.21 32.52
C MET A 1 -12.41 2.63 32.97
N SER A 2 -11.24 2.92 33.51
CA SER A 2 -10.83 4.26 33.89
C SER A 2 -10.44 5.08 32.64
N GLU A 3 -10.40 6.41 32.73
CA GLU A 3 -9.89 7.26 31.63
C GLU A 3 -8.46 6.86 31.22
N HIS A 4 -7.63 6.50 32.19
CA HIS A 4 -6.27 6.01 31.97
C HIS A 4 -6.25 4.75 31.09
N ASP A 5 -7.15 3.79 31.32
CA ASP A 5 -7.24 2.56 30.51
C ASP A 5 -7.60 2.85 29.04
N VAL A 6 -8.39 3.90 28.79
CA VAL A 6 -8.79 4.31 27.43
C VAL A 6 -7.65 5.01 26.70
N GLU A 7 -6.87 5.81 27.42
CA GLU A 7 -5.74 6.55 26.87
C GLU A 7 -4.57 5.62 26.50
N GLU A 8 -4.29 4.63 27.37
CA GLU A 8 -3.29 3.60 27.09
C GLU A 8 -3.69 2.72 25.89
N LEU A 9 -4.98 2.35 25.79
CA LEU A 9 -5.51 1.60 24.64
C LEU A 9 -5.42 2.40 23.33
N LYS A 10 -5.66 3.72 23.38
CA LYS A 10 -5.44 4.62 22.24
C LYS A 10 -3.99 4.60 21.78
N GLY A 11 -3.04 4.71 22.72
CA GLY A 11 -1.61 4.62 22.40
C GLY A 11 -1.22 3.32 21.70
N VAL A 12 -1.74 2.18 22.19
CA VAL A 12 -1.53 0.87 21.54
C VAL A 12 -2.14 0.85 20.13
N PHE A 13 -3.34 1.38 19.95
CA PHE A 13 -4.01 1.45 18.65
C PHE A 13 -3.27 2.36 17.66
N ASP A 14 -2.73 3.49 18.11
CA ASP A 14 -1.96 4.41 17.28
C ASP A 14 -0.66 3.74 16.80
N VAL A 15 0.04 3.02 17.68
CA VAL A 15 1.22 2.22 17.29
C VAL A 15 0.83 1.13 16.30
N LEU A 16 -0.22 0.36 16.55
CA LEU A 16 -0.66 -0.68 15.62
C LEU A 16 -1.06 -0.11 14.24
N SER A 17 -1.80 1.00 14.25
CA SER A 17 -2.27 1.67 13.04
C SER A 17 -1.13 2.25 12.20
N SER A 18 0.03 2.55 12.80
CA SER A 18 1.22 3.02 12.08
C SER A 18 2.14 1.86 11.63
N GLN A 19 2.32 0.83 12.45
CA GLN A 19 3.23 -0.28 12.18
C GLN A 19 2.68 -1.25 11.12
N ILE A 20 1.37 -1.56 11.16
CA ILE A 20 0.76 -2.51 10.20
C ILE A 20 0.91 -2.02 8.75
N PRO A 21 0.57 -0.76 8.41
CA PRO A 21 0.78 -0.24 7.06
C PRO A 21 2.25 -0.18 6.66
N ALA A 22 3.16 0.14 7.59
CA ALA A 22 4.59 0.19 7.32
C ALA A 22 5.16 -1.18 6.93
N LEU A 23 4.77 -2.23 7.65
CA LEU A 23 5.16 -3.62 7.33
C LEU A 23 4.64 -4.06 5.96
N ILE A 24 3.37 -3.76 5.65
CA ILE A 24 2.76 -4.05 4.34
C ILE A 24 3.53 -3.36 3.22
N ARG A 25 3.86 -2.06 3.37
CA ARG A 25 4.67 -1.32 2.40
C ARG A 25 6.06 -1.92 2.22
N GLY A 26 6.71 -2.36 3.30
CA GLY A 26 8.04 -2.97 3.26
C GLY A 26 8.08 -4.28 2.47
N ILE A 27 7.13 -5.18 2.76
CA ILE A 27 6.99 -6.45 2.02
C ILE A 27 6.75 -6.16 0.53
N ILE A 28 5.92 -5.17 0.23
CA ILE A 28 5.56 -4.85 -1.15
C ILE A 28 6.74 -4.21 -1.88
N ALA A 29 7.47 -3.28 -1.26
CA ALA A 29 8.69 -2.74 -1.84
C ALA A 29 9.73 -3.84 -2.14
N SER A 30 9.83 -4.87 -1.29
CA SER A 30 10.70 -6.03 -1.57
C SER A 30 10.22 -6.85 -2.78
N VAL A 31 8.90 -7.03 -2.93
CA VAL A 31 8.29 -7.84 -4.01
C VAL A 31 8.21 -7.09 -5.35
N PHE A 32 8.14 -5.75 -5.33
CA PHE A 32 8.14 -4.90 -6.53
C PHE A 32 9.51 -4.27 -6.83
N SER A 33 10.59 -4.84 -6.29
CA SER A 33 11.95 -4.47 -6.66
C SER A 33 12.29 -4.96 -8.08
N GLU A 34 13.29 -4.35 -8.72
CA GLU A 34 13.78 -4.82 -10.02
C GLU A 34 14.21 -6.29 -9.97
N GLU A 35 14.87 -6.68 -8.89
CA GLU A 35 15.29 -8.06 -8.65
C GLU A 35 14.11 -9.01 -8.55
N ALA A 36 13.11 -8.68 -7.72
CA ALA A 36 11.90 -9.48 -7.59
C ALA A 36 11.09 -9.54 -8.90
N GLY A 37 11.05 -8.45 -9.66
CA GLY A 37 10.44 -8.43 -11.00
C GLY A 37 11.11 -9.39 -11.98
N ARG A 38 12.45 -9.44 -12.00
CA ARG A 38 13.20 -10.41 -12.82
C ARG A 38 12.95 -11.85 -12.38
N GLU A 39 12.94 -12.13 -11.08
CA GLU A 39 12.67 -13.47 -10.56
C GLU A 39 11.25 -13.92 -10.87
N MET A 40 10.27 -13.03 -10.71
CA MET A 40 8.87 -13.27 -11.08
C MET A 40 8.73 -13.58 -12.58
N GLY A 41 9.40 -12.81 -13.45
CA GLY A 41 9.40 -13.07 -14.90
C GLY A 41 10.01 -14.43 -15.25
N LYS A 42 11.10 -14.84 -14.57
CA LYS A 42 11.68 -16.18 -14.73
C LYS A 42 10.72 -17.28 -14.29
N ALA A 43 10.06 -17.10 -13.14
CA ALA A 43 9.09 -18.05 -12.61
C ALA A 43 7.89 -18.23 -13.55
N ALA A 44 7.33 -17.13 -14.06
CA ALA A 44 6.26 -17.15 -15.05
C ALA A 44 6.66 -17.88 -16.34
N GLY A 45 7.86 -17.59 -16.86
CA GLY A 45 8.38 -18.26 -18.06
C GLY A 45 8.62 -19.76 -17.85
N ALA A 46 9.15 -20.16 -16.69
CA ALA A 46 9.33 -21.56 -16.33
C ALA A 46 7.99 -22.29 -16.18
N PHE A 47 7.01 -21.65 -15.53
CA PHE A 47 5.66 -22.18 -15.39
C PHE A 47 5.01 -22.41 -16.76
N TYR A 48 5.02 -21.40 -17.63
CA TYR A 48 4.51 -21.54 -19.00
C TYR A 48 5.16 -22.69 -19.77
N LYS A 49 6.51 -22.77 -19.75
CA LYS A 49 7.24 -23.87 -20.40
C LYS A 49 6.80 -25.24 -19.86
N GLY A 50 6.67 -25.39 -18.55
CA GLY A 50 6.21 -26.63 -17.92
C GLY A 50 4.80 -27.02 -18.36
N LEU A 51 3.89 -26.06 -18.56
CA LEU A 51 2.55 -26.33 -19.08
C LEU A 51 2.60 -26.85 -20.53
N ILE A 52 3.43 -26.23 -21.38
CA ILE A 52 3.62 -26.69 -22.76
C ILE A 52 4.22 -28.09 -22.80
N GLU A 53 5.24 -28.37 -21.99
CA GLU A 53 5.87 -29.68 -21.87
C GLU A 53 4.90 -30.76 -21.35
N ALA A 54 3.96 -30.39 -20.48
CA ALA A 54 2.88 -31.25 -20.02
C ALA A 54 1.77 -31.49 -21.07
N GLY A 55 1.89 -30.90 -22.26
CA GLY A 55 0.93 -31.06 -23.36
C GLY A 55 -0.29 -30.15 -23.26
N ILE A 56 -0.25 -29.11 -22.41
CA ILE A 56 -1.33 -28.12 -22.37
C ILE A 56 -1.28 -27.26 -23.64
N PRO A 57 -2.43 -27.05 -24.32
CA PRO A 57 -2.50 -26.17 -25.49
C PRO A 57 -1.98 -24.77 -25.19
N ASN A 58 -1.34 -24.16 -26.20
CA ASN A 58 -0.62 -22.89 -26.04
C ASN A 58 -1.51 -21.75 -25.50
N ASP A 59 -2.72 -21.61 -26.03
CA ASP A 59 -3.71 -20.62 -25.60
C ASP A 59 -4.15 -20.82 -24.14
N VAL A 60 -4.29 -22.07 -23.71
CA VAL A 60 -4.62 -22.44 -22.32
C VAL A 60 -3.44 -22.14 -21.41
N ALA A 61 -2.22 -22.48 -21.82
CA ALA A 61 -1.00 -22.25 -21.05
C ALA A 61 -0.69 -20.76 -20.87
N ILE A 62 -0.91 -19.94 -21.90
CA ILE A 62 -0.82 -18.48 -21.82
C ILE A 62 -1.79 -17.97 -20.76
N ARG A 63 -3.07 -18.32 -20.87
CA ARG A 63 -4.10 -17.88 -19.91
C ARG A 63 -3.82 -18.31 -18.48
N MET A 64 -3.35 -19.55 -18.27
CA MET A 64 -2.97 -20.03 -16.94
C MET A 64 -1.79 -19.26 -16.35
N THR A 65 -0.82 -18.90 -17.19
CA THR A 65 0.34 -18.09 -16.79
C THR A 65 -0.07 -16.65 -16.50
N GLU A 66 -0.92 -16.04 -17.32
CA GLU A 66 -1.50 -14.72 -17.07
C GLU A 66 -2.25 -14.69 -15.74
N ASN A 67 -3.09 -15.71 -15.47
CA ASN A 67 -3.79 -15.84 -14.19
C ASN A 67 -2.82 -15.98 -13.01
N TYR A 68 -1.74 -16.76 -13.16
CA TYR A 68 -0.69 -16.91 -12.14
C TYR A 68 -0.02 -15.56 -11.82
N ILE A 69 0.31 -14.75 -12.83
CA ILE A 69 0.92 -13.42 -12.64
C ILE A 69 -0.11 -12.40 -12.13
N SER A 70 -1.38 -12.55 -12.50
CA SER A 70 -2.43 -11.56 -12.18
C SER A 70 -2.63 -11.34 -10.68
N VAL A 71 -2.33 -12.36 -9.86
CA VAL A 71 -2.39 -12.28 -8.40
C VAL A 71 -1.44 -11.19 -7.88
N PHE A 72 -0.29 -11.02 -8.52
CA PHE A 72 0.70 -10.00 -8.18
C PHE A 72 0.31 -8.61 -8.68
N THR A 73 -0.26 -8.49 -9.90
CA THR A 73 -0.71 -7.18 -10.42
C THR A 73 -1.91 -6.64 -9.65
N ASN A 74 -2.83 -7.50 -9.24
CA ASN A 74 -3.98 -7.12 -8.41
C ASN A 74 -3.53 -6.58 -7.04
N LEU A 75 -2.48 -7.15 -6.45
CA LEU A 75 -1.86 -6.62 -5.23
C LEU A 75 -1.25 -5.23 -5.47
N GLY A 76 -0.59 -5.03 -6.62
CA GLY A 76 -0.07 -3.72 -7.03
C GLY A 76 -1.15 -2.65 -7.19
N GLU A 77 -2.30 -3.01 -7.76
CA GLU A 77 -3.46 -2.11 -7.89
C GLU A 77 -4.03 -1.67 -6.54
N ILE A 78 -4.21 -2.63 -5.61
CA ILE A 78 -4.68 -2.35 -4.25
C ILE A 78 -3.72 -1.39 -3.54
N MET A 79 -2.41 -1.60 -3.72
CA MET A 79 -1.37 -0.74 -3.16
C MET A 79 -1.37 0.66 -3.74
N LYS A 80 -1.53 0.77 -5.06
CA LYS A 80 -1.62 2.07 -5.73
C LYS A 80 -2.81 2.86 -5.18
N LYS A 81 -3.97 2.21 -5.00
CA LYS A 81 -5.18 2.81 -4.39
C LYS A 81 -4.94 3.25 -2.94
N LEU A 82 -4.29 2.41 -2.13
CA LEU A 82 -3.91 2.76 -0.76
C LEU A 82 -2.93 3.94 -0.71
N SER A 83 -1.91 3.96 -1.58
CA SER A 83 -0.94 5.06 -1.68
C SER A 83 -1.63 6.37 -2.03
N TYR A 84 -2.49 6.37 -3.06
CA TYR A 84 -3.25 7.55 -3.45
C TYR A 84 -4.19 8.06 -2.35
N LYS A 85 -4.80 7.15 -1.58
CA LYS A 85 -5.66 7.52 -0.46
C LYS A 85 -4.87 8.22 0.64
N MET A 86 -3.70 7.69 1.01
CA MET A 86 -2.85 8.26 2.04
C MET A 86 -2.22 9.59 1.60
N GLU A 87 -1.84 9.73 0.33
CA GLU A 87 -1.37 11.00 -0.23
C GLU A 87 -2.47 12.08 -0.18
N ARG A 88 -3.72 11.73 -0.50
CA ARG A 88 -4.86 12.65 -0.40
C ARG A 88 -5.14 13.04 1.05
N GLU A 89 -5.17 12.09 1.97
CA GLU A 89 -5.40 12.36 3.40
C GLU A 89 -4.29 13.23 4.00
N GLY A 90 -3.03 13.04 3.58
CA GLY A 90 -1.91 13.88 3.99
C GLY A 90 -2.00 15.32 3.47
N LYS A 91 -2.48 15.52 2.23
CA LYS A 91 -2.73 16.86 1.67
C LYS A 91 -3.85 17.59 2.40
N ILE A 92 -4.97 16.91 2.65
CA ILE A 92 -6.13 17.47 3.35
C ILE A 92 -5.75 17.89 4.79
N LYS A 93 -4.94 17.08 5.49
CA LYS A 93 -4.47 17.44 6.84
C LYS A 93 -3.56 18.67 6.84
N LYS A 94 -2.68 18.82 5.85
CA LYS A 94 -1.81 19.99 5.71
C LYS A 94 -2.60 21.26 5.43
N GLU A 95 -3.55 21.22 4.51
CA GLU A 95 -4.40 22.37 4.18
C GLU A 95 -5.21 22.81 5.41
N ALA A 96 -5.75 21.86 6.19
CA ALA A 96 -6.47 22.17 7.44
C ALA A 96 -5.57 22.72 8.57
N GLU A 97 -4.29 22.36 8.61
CA GLU A 97 -3.31 22.91 9.56
C GLU A 97 -2.84 24.31 9.15
N GLU A 98 -2.67 24.58 7.86
CA GLU A 98 -2.36 25.92 7.34
C GLU A 98 -3.52 26.90 7.54
N GLU A 99 -4.75 26.48 7.25
CA GLU A 99 -5.95 27.32 7.41
C GLU A 99 -6.18 27.70 8.89
N LYS A 100 -5.98 26.76 9.82
CA LYS A 100 -6.02 27.04 11.26
C LYS A 100 -4.89 27.98 11.72
N GLY A 101 -3.68 27.80 11.18
CA GLY A 101 -2.54 28.66 11.53
C GLY A 101 -2.73 30.11 11.07
N GLU A 102 -3.38 30.32 9.92
CA GLU A 102 -3.74 31.65 9.42
C GLU A 102 -4.87 32.29 10.22
N GLU A 103 -5.88 31.52 10.62
CA GLU A 103 -7.01 31.98 11.46
C GLU A 103 -6.51 32.43 12.85
N GLU A 104 -5.65 31.64 13.51
CA GLU A 104 -5.03 32.00 14.80
C GLU A 104 -4.07 33.19 14.70
N ALA A 105 -3.42 33.41 13.55
CA ALA A 105 -2.55 34.56 13.32
C ALA A 105 -3.34 35.85 13.06
N GLY A 106 -4.50 35.74 12.39
CA GLY A 106 -5.43 36.84 12.14
C GLY A 106 -6.06 37.36 13.43
N GLU A 107 -6.58 36.48 14.28
CA GLU A 107 -7.19 36.87 15.57
C GLU A 107 -6.19 37.61 16.49
N ARG A 108 -4.92 37.17 16.52
CA ARG A 108 -3.87 37.83 17.33
C ARG A 108 -3.41 39.19 16.81
N ALA A 109 -3.68 39.48 15.54
CA ALA A 109 -3.37 40.76 14.91
C ALA A 109 -4.51 41.79 15.08
N GLU A 110 -5.75 41.34 15.28
CA GLU A 110 -6.91 42.19 15.54
C GLU A 110 -7.09 42.57 17.02
N GLU A 111 -6.50 41.80 17.96
CA GLU A 111 -6.49 42.13 19.40
C GLU A 111 -5.40 43.14 19.84
N GLN A 112 -4.55 43.64 18.93
CA GLN A 112 -3.48 44.62 19.19
C GLN A 112 -3.78 46.00 18.58
#